data_AF-A0A349MRI7-F1
#
_entry.id   AF-A0A349MRI7-F1
#
_cell.length_a   1.000
_cell.length_b   1.000
_cell.length_c   1.000
_cell.angle_alpha   90.00
_cell.angle_beta   90.00
_cell.angle_gamma   90.00
#
_symmetry.space_group_name_H-M   'P 1'
#
loop_
_entity.id
_entity.type
_entity.pdbx_description
1 polymer ?
#
loop_
_entity_poly.entity_id
_entity_poly.type
_entity_poly.pdbx_seq_one_letter_code
_entity_poly.pdbx_strand_id
1 'polypeptide(L)'
;MAHKKPSIFISFFILSIFFLDVSQAVDIKRSPSFDCSVDISISQKVICDSAYLSSLDFELSTHIDGLRQLLTRTQYLVEARTFVEKRVECGDDVGCLTQIYESRLWRVRSRVNDLNPVEGSWVNDEHASISIVKIASKYRLIGTSPGPIEAYCNDEASKVISRSVQFDKWDM
;
A
#
# COMPACT_ATOMS: atom_id res chain seq x y z
N MET A 1 -14.57 -14.06 -76.30
CA MET A 1 -15.37 -12.82 -76.15
C MET A 1 -16.18 -13.02 -74.86
N ALA A 2 -15.95 -12.30 -73.75
CA ALA A 2 -16.29 -10.88 -73.52
C ALA A 2 -17.81 -10.65 -73.71
N HIS A 3 -18.66 -10.20 -72.77
CA HIS A 3 -18.56 -9.36 -71.55
C HIS A 3 -19.67 -9.78 -70.52
N LYS A 4 -19.81 -9.37 -69.25
CA LYS A 4 -19.01 -8.68 -68.19
C LYS A 4 -19.76 -8.86 -66.82
N LYS A 5 -19.12 -8.56 -65.67
CA LYS A 5 -19.63 -8.65 -64.26
C LYS A 5 -20.38 -7.34 -63.82
N PRO A 6 -20.91 -7.18 -62.57
CA PRO A 6 -21.02 -8.10 -61.42
C PRO A 6 -22.41 -8.19 -60.72
N SER A 7 -22.53 -9.15 -59.79
CA SER A 7 -23.57 -9.17 -58.76
C SER A 7 -23.21 -8.23 -57.59
N ILE A 8 -24.21 -7.55 -57.02
CA ILE A 8 -24.10 -6.78 -55.77
C ILE A 8 -25.21 -7.24 -54.84
N PHE A 9 -24.86 -7.96 -53.77
CA PHE A 9 -25.64 -7.96 -52.54
C PHE A 9 -24.70 -7.86 -51.35
N ILE A 10 -24.91 -6.81 -50.58
CA ILE A 10 -24.12 -6.42 -49.40
C ILE A 10 -24.71 -7.13 -48.19
N SER A 11 -23.90 -7.79 -47.37
CA SER A 11 -24.29 -8.09 -45.99
C SER A 11 -23.09 -8.23 -45.04
N PHE A 12 -22.85 -7.15 -44.29
CA PHE A 12 -22.28 -7.09 -42.95
C PHE A 12 -21.14 -8.05 -42.57
N PHE A 13 -19.92 -7.59 -42.86
CA PHE A 13 -18.70 -8.01 -42.17
C PHE A 13 -18.63 -7.32 -40.79
N ILE A 14 -19.33 -7.84 -39.77
CA ILE A 14 -19.15 -7.35 -38.39
C ILE A 14 -17.89 -7.99 -37.80
N LEU A 15 -16.77 -7.33 -38.06
CA LEU A 15 -15.52 -7.55 -37.36
C LEU A 15 -15.68 -7.07 -35.92
N SER A 16 -16.20 -7.94 -35.04
CA SER A 16 -16.32 -7.67 -33.61
C SER A 16 -14.93 -7.73 -32.98
N ILE A 17 -14.15 -6.67 -33.16
CA ILE A 17 -12.99 -6.38 -32.32
C ILE A 17 -13.56 -6.03 -30.94
N PHE A 18 -13.71 -7.05 -30.10
CA PHE A 18 -13.73 -6.86 -28.67
C PHE A 18 -12.37 -6.29 -28.28
N PHE A 19 -12.27 -4.95 -28.24
CA PHE A 19 -11.26 -4.27 -27.47
C PHE A 19 -11.48 -4.66 -26.01
N LEU A 20 -10.83 -5.75 -25.60
CA LEU A 20 -10.46 -5.92 -24.21
C LEU A 20 -9.43 -4.83 -23.91
N ASP A 21 -9.92 -3.64 -23.55
CA ASP A 21 -9.16 -2.68 -22.76
C ASP A 21 -8.94 -3.30 -21.37
N VAL A 22 -8.05 -4.29 -21.32
CA VAL A 22 -7.40 -4.72 -20.09
C VAL A 22 -6.60 -3.52 -19.63
N SER A 23 -7.24 -2.70 -18.81
CA SER A 23 -6.59 -1.69 -17.98
C SER A 23 -5.69 -2.43 -17.00
N GLN A 24 -4.53 -2.88 -17.48
CA GLN A 24 -3.44 -3.32 -16.65
C GLN A 24 -3.02 -2.09 -15.86
N ALA A 25 -3.49 -2.00 -14.62
CA ALA A 25 -2.99 -1.06 -13.66
C ALA A 25 -1.49 -1.36 -13.52
N VAL A 26 -0.66 -0.55 -14.18
CA VAL A 26 0.80 -0.66 -14.11
C VAL A 26 1.16 -0.43 -12.66
N ASP A 27 1.40 -1.51 -11.94
CA ASP A 27 1.90 -1.42 -10.58
C ASP A 27 3.35 -0.97 -10.70
N ILE A 28 3.58 0.30 -10.37
CA ILE A 28 4.89 0.93 -10.55
C ILE A 28 5.84 0.25 -9.55
N LYS A 29 6.55 -0.78 -10.02
CA LYS A 29 7.56 -1.49 -9.24
C LYS A 29 8.71 -0.52 -8.95
N ARG A 30 8.61 0.19 -7.82
CA ARG A 30 9.74 0.93 -7.25
C ARG A 30 10.77 -0.07 -6.77
N SER A 31 12.05 0.26 -6.94
CA SER A 31 13.12 -0.40 -6.22
C SER A 31 13.05 -0.01 -4.74
N PRO A 32 13.41 -0.89 -3.78
CA PRO A 32 13.69 -0.46 -2.42
C PRO A 32 14.92 0.47 -2.39
N SER A 33 15.20 1.03 -1.22
CA SER A 33 16.31 1.96 -0.96
C SER A 33 17.71 1.35 -0.99
N PHE A 34 17.80 0.04 -1.26
CA PHE A 34 19.04 -0.72 -1.37
C PHE A 34 19.09 -1.51 -2.68
N ASP A 35 20.28 -1.90 -3.10
CA ASP A 35 20.50 -2.67 -4.32
C ASP A 35 20.01 -4.12 -4.14
N CYS A 36 19.19 -4.59 -5.08
CA CYS A 36 18.65 -5.95 -5.12
C CYS A 36 19.55 -6.95 -5.86
N SER A 37 20.65 -6.51 -6.45
CA SER A 37 21.56 -7.34 -7.27
C SER A 37 22.80 -7.87 -6.54
N VAL A 38 23.01 -7.44 -5.30
CA VAL A 38 24.13 -7.85 -4.44
C VAL A 38 23.77 -8.99 -3.48
N ASP A 39 24.72 -9.44 -2.68
CA ASP A 39 24.44 -10.40 -1.59
C ASP A 39 23.58 -9.72 -0.50
N ILE A 40 22.35 -10.19 -0.35
CA ILE A 40 21.28 -9.57 0.46
C ILE A 40 20.66 -10.58 1.42
N SER A 41 20.16 -10.12 2.57
CA SER A 41 19.49 -10.99 3.53
C SER A 41 18.21 -11.62 2.94
N ILE A 42 17.75 -12.72 3.54
CA ILE A 42 16.48 -13.37 3.20
C ILE A 42 15.32 -12.35 3.17
N SER A 43 15.23 -11.52 4.20
CA SER A 43 14.23 -10.44 4.27
C SER A 43 14.37 -9.40 3.17
N GLN A 44 15.60 -9.01 2.80
CA GLN A 44 15.84 -8.10 1.68
C GLN A 44 15.45 -8.69 0.33
N LYS A 45 15.67 -10.00 0.13
CA LYS A 45 15.21 -10.70 -1.07
C LYS A 45 13.68 -10.65 -1.18
N VAL A 46 12.96 -10.97 -0.11
CA VAL A 46 11.49 -10.88 -0.07
C VAL A 46 10.99 -9.45 -0.32
N ILE A 47 11.71 -8.43 0.18
CA ILE A 47 11.40 -7.03 -0.12
C ILE A 47 11.58 -6.72 -1.61
N CYS A 48 12.69 -7.14 -2.24
CA CYS A 48 12.97 -6.94 -3.67
C CYS A 48 11.99 -7.67 -4.61
N ASP A 49 11.51 -8.84 -4.19
CA ASP A 49 10.55 -9.64 -4.96
C ASP A 49 9.11 -9.08 -4.82
N SER A 50 8.80 -8.38 -3.72
CA SER A 50 7.50 -7.75 -3.45
C SER A 50 7.48 -6.26 -3.83
N ALA A 51 6.75 -5.90 -4.89
CA ALA A 51 6.53 -4.50 -5.28
C ALA A 51 5.91 -3.65 -4.14
N TYR A 52 5.13 -4.29 -3.27
CA TYR A 52 4.53 -3.66 -2.09
C TYR A 52 5.57 -3.31 -1.02
N LEU A 53 6.38 -4.30 -0.58
CA LEU A 53 7.42 -4.08 0.43
C LEU A 53 8.53 -3.15 -0.10
N SER A 54 8.91 -3.30 -1.38
CA SER A 54 9.81 -2.37 -2.06
C SER A 54 9.31 -0.92 -2.01
N SER A 55 8.00 -0.70 -2.20
CA SER A 55 7.40 0.64 -2.14
C SER A 55 7.41 1.22 -0.73
N LEU A 56 7.15 0.40 0.30
CA LEU A 56 7.25 0.81 1.70
C LEU A 56 8.69 1.15 2.12
N ASP A 57 9.67 0.36 1.69
CA ASP A 57 11.09 0.62 1.98
C ASP A 57 11.59 1.89 1.27
N PHE A 58 11.21 2.05 -0.01
CA PHE A 58 11.46 3.28 -0.75
C PHE A 58 10.84 4.50 -0.05
N GLU A 59 9.57 4.46 0.33
CA GLU A 59 8.92 5.59 1.02
C GLU A 59 9.58 5.89 2.36
N LEU A 60 9.86 4.88 3.17
CA LEU A 60 10.57 5.05 4.45
C LEU A 60 11.90 5.80 4.25
N SER A 61 12.64 5.49 3.17
CA SER A 61 13.92 6.13 2.87
C SER A 61 13.82 7.64 2.58
N THR A 62 12.71 8.11 1.97
CA THR A 62 12.55 9.54 1.64
C THR A 62 12.41 10.43 2.87
N HIS A 63 11.98 9.85 4.01
CA HIS A 63 11.81 10.56 5.28
C HIS A 63 13.04 10.52 6.20
N ILE A 64 14.08 9.75 5.85
CA ILE A 64 15.24 9.52 6.73
C ILE A 64 16.02 10.80 6.99
N ASP A 65 16.21 11.67 5.99
CA ASP A 65 16.96 12.91 6.19
C ASP A 65 16.21 13.94 7.06
N GLY A 66 14.87 14.00 6.96
CA GLY A 66 14.03 14.75 7.90
C GLY A 66 14.14 14.19 9.33
N LEU A 67 14.07 12.86 9.48
CA LEU A 67 14.23 12.21 10.79
C LEU A 67 15.61 12.47 11.41
N ARG A 68 16.66 12.52 10.59
CA ARG A 68 18.04 12.80 11.03
C ARG A 68 18.28 14.25 11.46
N GLN A 69 17.42 15.19 11.06
CA GLN A 69 17.45 16.57 11.56
C GLN A 69 16.81 16.68 12.97
N LEU A 70 15.89 15.78 13.31
CA LEU A 70 15.16 15.77 14.59
C LEU A 70 15.84 14.96 15.70
N LEU A 71 16.72 14.03 15.34
CA LEU A 71 17.37 13.11 16.27
C LEU A 71 18.87 13.37 16.40
N THR A 72 19.43 13.15 17.59
CA THR A 72 20.89 13.02 17.71
C THR A 72 21.38 11.80 16.92
N ARG A 73 22.64 11.87 16.44
CA ARG A 73 23.28 10.75 15.71
C ARG A 73 23.17 9.42 16.46
N THR A 74 23.32 9.42 17.77
CA THR A 74 23.23 8.21 18.61
C THR A 74 21.81 7.64 18.64
N GLN A 75 20.79 8.49 18.86
CA GLN A 75 19.39 8.05 18.83
C GLN A 75 19.00 7.47 17.47
N TYR A 76 19.37 8.15 16.38
CA TYR A 76 19.13 7.65 15.02
C TYR A 76 19.77 6.27 14.78
N LEU A 77 21.04 6.08 15.16
CA LEU A 77 21.75 4.82 14.95
C LEU A 77 21.17 3.67 15.78
N VAL A 78 20.72 3.94 17.02
CA VAL A 78 20.03 2.93 17.84
C VAL A 78 18.70 2.54 17.20
N GLU A 79 17.84 3.50 16.83
CA GLU A 79 16.55 3.19 16.19
C GLU A 79 16.71 2.48 14.84
N ALA A 80 17.68 2.89 14.03
CA ALA A 80 17.96 2.27 12.73
C ALA A 80 18.45 0.83 12.90
N ARG A 81 19.32 0.56 13.88
CA ARG A 81 19.78 -0.79 14.21
C ARG A 81 18.61 -1.68 14.64
N THR A 82 17.81 -1.24 15.61
CA THR A 82 16.65 -2.00 16.11
C THR A 82 15.61 -2.28 15.02
N PHE A 83 15.44 -1.37 14.06
CA PHE A 83 14.61 -1.64 12.88
C PHE A 83 15.20 -2.74 11.98
N VAL A 84 16.50 -2.68 11.68
CA VAL A 84 17.19 -3.68 10.84
C VAL A 84 17.21 -5.06 11.50
N GLU A 85 17.48 -5.13 12.81
CA GLU A 85 17.44 -6.37 13.61
C GLU A 85 16.07 -7.04 13.47
N LYS A 86 14.99 -6.32 13.78
CA LYS A 86 13.62 -6.82 13.65
C LYS A 86 13.22 -7.23 12.24
N ARG A 87 13.69 -6.50 11.22
CA ARG A 87 13.49 -6.87 9.81
C ARG A 87 14.19 -8.17 9.44
N VAL A 88 15.36 -8.45 10.03
CA VAL A 88 16.09 -9.72 9.84
C VAL A 88 15.40 -10.86 10.60
N GLU A 89 14.89 -10.60 11.81
CA GLU A 89 14.11 -11.56 12.62
C GLU A 89 12.86 -12.09 11.90
N CYS A 90 12.17 -11.27 11.09
CA CYS A 90 11.04 -11.73 10.27
C CYS A 90 11.41 -12.80 9.22
N GLY A 91 12.68 -12.96 8.85
CA GLY A 91 13.09 -13.89 7.79
C GLY A 91 12.39 -13.59 6.46
N ASP A 92 11.63 -14.56 5.95
CA ASP A 92 10.82 -14.47 4.73
C ASP A 92 9.31 -14.21 4.97
N ASP A 93 8.87 -13.99 6.21
CA ASP A 93 7.48 -13.70 6.54
C ASP A 93 7.05 -12.32 6.02
N VAL A 94 6.33 -12.33 4.89
CA VAL A 94 5.75 -11.15 4.23
C VAL A 94 4.80 -10.37 5.16
N GLY A 95 4.07 -11.05 6.04
CA GLY A 95 3.15 -10.44 7.00
C GLY A 95 3.90 -9.69 8.11
N CYS A 96 4.90 -10.35 8.70
CA CYS A 96 5.82 -9.74 9.67
C CYS A 96 6.53 -8.52 9.06
N LEU A 97 7.13 -8.67 7.88
CA LEU A 97 7.81 -7.58 7.17
C LEU A 97 6.84 -6.42 6.89
N THR A 98 5.63 -6.70 6.41
CA THR A 98 4.58 -5.69 6.16
C THR A 98 4.28 -4.87 7.41
N GLN A 99 3.98 -5.53 8.53
CA GLN A 99 3.63 -4.84 9.78
C GLN A 99 4.77 -3.97 10.31
N ILE A 100 6.02 -4.44 10.22
CA ILE A 100 7.19 -3.71 10.72
C ILE A 100 7.50 -2.48 9.83
N TYR A 101 7.37 -2.60 8.51
CA TYR A 101 7.50 -1.46 7.61
C TYR A 101 6.38 -0.43 7.78
N GLU A 102 5.11 -0.85 7.82
CA GLU A 102 3.96 0.05 8.02
C GLU A 102 4.07 0.78 9.38
N SER A 103 4.38 0.07 10.46
CA SER A 103 4.56 0.66 11.80
C SER A 103 5.74 1.62 11.87
N ARG A 104 6.87 1.29 11.23
CA ARG A 104 8.04 2.18 11.17
C ARG A 104 7.72 3.43 10.34
N LEU A 105 7.08 3.26 9.19
CA LEU A 105 6.72 4.34 8.27
C LEU A 105 5.78 5.35 8.94
N TRP A 106 4.70 4.89 9.58
CA TRP A 106 3.78 5.74 10.34
C TRP A 106 4.52 6.55 11.42
N ARG A 107 5.37 5.89 12.22
CA ARG A 107 6.13 6.55 13.30
C ARG A 107 7.11 7.60 12.77
N VAL A 108 7.77 7.33 11.64
CA VAL A 108 8.72 8.27 11.03
C VAL A 108 7.96 9.46 10.44
N ARG A 109 6.88 9.22 9.68
CA ARG A 109 6.07 10.26 9.04
C ARG A 109 5.34 11.14 10.06
N SER A 110 4.89 10.58 11.17
CA SER A 110 4.42 11.33 12.35
C SER A 110 5.47 12.32 12.86
N ARG A 111 6.71 11.87 13.06
CA ARG A 111 7.80 12.73 13.58
C ARG A 111 8.23 13.81 12.60
N VAL A 112 8.27 13.52 11.29
CA VAL A 112 8.65 14.52 10.26
C VAL A 112 7.46 15.35 9.75
N ASN A 113 6.29 15.23 10.38
CA ASN A 113 5.06 15.95 10.04
C ASN A 113 4.60 15.77 8.56
N ASP A 114 4.69 14.52 8.04
CA ASP A 114 4.24 14.11 6.70
C ASP A 114 2.98 13.21 6.75
N LEU A 115 2.25 13.18 7.88
CA LEU A 115 0.96 12.49 7.92
C LEU A 115 -0.07 13.25 7.08
N ASN A 116 -0.79 12.54 6.21
CA ASN A 116 -1.98 13.11 5.55
C ASN A 116 -3.18 12.97 6.49
N PRO A 117 -4.17 13.90 6.46
CA PRO A 117 -5.30 13.88 7.40
C PRO A 117 -6.13 12.60 7.39
N VAL A 118 -6.07 11.82 6.30
CA VAL A 118 -6.80 10.57 6.12
C VAL A 118 -6.04 9.32 6.58
N GLU A 119 -4.80 9.44 7.09
CA GLU A 119 -3.96 8.29 7.43
C GLU A 119 -3.92 7.94 8.91
N GLY A 120 -3.84 6.65 9.21
CA GLY A 120 -3.66 6.06 10.53
C GLY A 120 -4.55 4.83 10.73
N SER A 121 -4.72 4.41 11.98
CA SER A 121 -5.47 3.21 12.34
C SER A 121 -6.49 3.51 13.42
N TRP A 122 -7.72 3.05 13.22
CA TRP A 122 -8.84 3.18 14.16
C TRP A 122 -9.34 1.79 14.51
N VAL A 123 -9.58 1.54 15.80
CA VAL A 123 -10.16 0.30 16.32
C VAL A 123 -11.39 0.67 17.15
N ASN A 124 -12.48 -0.10 17.04
CA ASN A 124 -13.67 0.06 17.87
C ASN A 124 -13.74 -1.00 18.99
N ASP A 125 -14.70 -0.86 19.90
CA ASP A 125 -14.89 -1.77 21.05
C ASP A 125 -15.22 -3.22 20.62
N GLU A 126 -15.65 -3.42 19.38
CA GLU A 126 -15.95 -4.73 18.77
C GLU A 126 -14.71 -5.38 18.11
N HIS A 127 -13.53 -4.77 18.27
CA HIS A 127 -12.25 -5.16 17.63
C HIS A 127 -12.27 -5.07 16.09
N ALA A 128 -13.27 -4.40 15.49
CA ALA A 128 -13.18 -4.00 14.10
C ALA A 128 -12.11 -2.91 13.96
N SER A 129 -11.26 -3.02 12.94
CA SER A 129 -10.18 -2.08 12.68
C SER A 129 -10.18 -1.60 11.25
N ILE A 130 -9.93 -0.30 11.07
CA ILE A 130 -9.71 0.33 9.78
C ILE A 130 -8.31 0.96 9.82
N SER A 131 -7.48 0.68 8.84
CA SER A 131 -6.17 1.34 8.68
C SER A 131 -6.06 1.93 7.28
N ILE A 132 -5.63 3.18 7.20
CA ILE A 132 -5.37 3.90 5.96
C ILE A 132 -3.91 4.33 5.97
N VAL A 133 -3.12 3.82 5.02
CA VAL A 133 -1.68 4.11 4.93
C VAL A 133 -1.38 4.56 3.49
N LYS A 134 -0.76 5.73 3.32
CA LYS A 134 -0.21 6.15 2.02
C LYS A 134 1.03 5.34 1.71
N ILE A 135 1.11 4.90 0.47
CA ILE A 135 2.16 4.04 -0.05
C ILE A 135 2.43 4.50 -1.47
N ALA A 136 3.58 5.14 -1.67
CA ALA A 136 3.93 5.83 -2.90
C ALA A 136 2.89 6.91 -3.28
N SER A 137 2.13 6.65 -4.35
CA SER A 137 1.04 7.50 -4.86
C SER A 137 -0.33 6.85 -4.70
N LYS A 138 -0.42 5.78 -3.91
CA LYS A 138 -1.64 5.01 -3.62
C LYS A 138 -1.90 5.05 -2.11
N TYR A 139 -3.10 4.64 -1.71
CA TYR A 139 -3.43 4.36 -0.32
C TYR A 139 -3.80 2.88 -0.19
N ARG A 140 -3.26 2.20 0.84
CA ARG A 140 -3.78 0.91 1.28
C ARG A 140 -4.88 1.17 2.31
N LEU A 141 -6.02 0.53 2.10
CA LEU A 141 -7.11 0.42 3.06
C LEU A 141 -7.09 -1.01 3.60
N ILE A 142 -6.89 -1.18 4.91
CA ILE A 142 -7.10 -2.45 5.62
C ILE A 142 -8.38 -2.31 6.41
N GLY A 143 -9.32 -3.24 6.24
CA GLY A 143 -10.53 -3.33 7.04
C GLY A 143 -10.64 -4.74 7.64
N THR A 144 -10.75 -4.82 8.96
CA THR A 144 -11.04 -6.05 9.69
C THR A 144 -12.33 -5.84 10.47
N SER A 145 -13.24 -6.80 10.42
CA SER A 145 -14.54 -6.75 11.06
C SER A 145 -14.86 -8.12 11.65
N PRO A 146 -15.47 -8.22 12.84
CA PRO A 146 -15.82 -9.51 13.44
C PRO A 146 -16.99 -10.22 12.72
N GLY A 147 -17.63 -9.56 11.75
CA GLY A 147 -18.65 -10.13 10.86
C GLY A 147 -18.65 -9.51 9.46
N PRO A 148 -19.41 -10.08 8.51
CA PRO A 148 -19.57 -9.51 7.16
C PRO A 148 -20.12 -8.08 7.22
N ILE A 149 -19.66 -7.20 6.33
CA ILE A 149 -20.04 -5.77 6.35
C ILE A 149 -21.55 -5.58 6.16
N GLU A 150 -22.18 -6.50 5.43
CA GLU A 150 -23.62 -6.58 5.20
C GLU A 150 -24.40 -6.74 6.52
N ALA A 151 -23.85 -7.40 7.55
CA ALA A 151 -24.51 -7.50 8.85
C ALA A 151 -24.63 -6.14 9.56
N TYR A 152 -23.71 -5.21 9.28
CA TYR A 152 -23.73 -3.84 9.80
C TYR A 152 -24.62 -2.89 8.97
N CYS A 153 -24.79 -3.19 7.68
CA CYS A 153 -25.62 -2.38 6.77
C CYS A 153 -27.11 -2.76 6.77
N ASN A 154 -27.48 -3.93 7.29
CA ASN A 154 -28.86 -4.46 7.25
C ASN A 154 -29.69 -4.18 8.51
N ASP A 155 -29.10 -3.61 9.56
CA ASP A 155 -29.84 -3.19 10.74
C ASP A 155 -30.32 -1.73 10.56
N GLU A 156 -31.57 -1.41 10.92
CA GLU A 156 -32.02 -0.01 11.00
C GLU A 156 -31.24 0.75 12.09
N ALA A 157 -30.65 0.02 13.05
CA ALA A 157 -29.64 0.50 13.98
C ALA A 157 -28.21 0.45 13.42
N SER A 158 -28.02 0.56 12.09
CA SER A 158 -26.69 0.61 11.47
C SER A 158 -25.84 1.68 12.17
N LYS A 159 -24.89 1.21 12.98
CA LYS A 159 -23.89 2.07 13.61
C LYS A 159 -22.97 2.55 12.50
N VAL A 160 -23.38 3.62 11.84
CA VAL A 160 -22.47 4.42 11.02
C VAL A 160 -21.27 4.70 11.92
N ILE A 161 -20.07 4.28 11.51
CA ILE A 161 -18.83 4.68 12.18
C ILE A 161 -18.53 6.13 11.77
N SER A 162 -19.52 7.01 12.00
CA SER A 162 -19.44 8.45 11.84
C SER A 162 -18.74 9.02 13.07
N ARG A 163 -17.46 8.68 13.22
CA ARG A 163 -16.57 9.46 14.06
C ARG A 163 -16.16 10.69 13.27
N SER A 164 -17.05 11.68 13.21
CA SER A 164 -16.71 13.05 12.83
C SER A 164 -15.88 13.70 13.94
N VAL A 165 -14.74 13.11 14.26
CA VAL A 165 -13.69 13.77 15.02
C VAL A 165 -13.02 14.73 14.04
N GLN A 166 -12.67 15.93 14.49
CA GLN A 166 -11.62 16.66 13.81
C GLN A 166 -10.38 15.76 13.78
N PHE A 167 -9.79 15.57 12.60
CA PHE A 167 -8.63 14.68 12.37
C PHE A 167 -7.35 15.11 13.14
N ASP A 168 -7.44 16.21 13.89
CA ASP A 168 -6.35 16.94 14.53
C ASP A 168 -6.05 16.50 15.98
N LYS A 169 -6.74 15.48 16.51
CA LYS A 169 -6.47 14.96 17.86
C LYS A 169 -6.40 13.45 17.93
N TRP A 170 -5.22 12.94 17.59
CA TRP A 170 -4.79 11.58 17.85
C TRP A 170 -4.51 11.41 19.34
N ASP A 171 -5.01 10.33 19.94
CA ASP A 171 -4.61 9.92 21.28
C ASP A 171 -3.13 9.47 21.25
N MET A 172 -2.33 10.01 22.17
CA MET A 172 -0.87 9.81 22.27
C MET A 172 -0.50 8.51 23.01
#